data_AF-A0A9X6SSM6-F1
#
_entry.id   AF-A0A9X6SSM6-F1
#
_cell.length_a   1.000
_cell.length_b   1.000
_cell.length_c   1.000
_cell.angle_alpha   90.00
_cell.angle_beta   90.00
_cell.angle_gamma   90.00
#
_symmetry.space_group_name_H-M   'P 1'
#
loop_
_entity.id
_entity.type
_entity.pdbx_description
1 polymer ?
#
loop_
_entity_poly.entity_id
_entity_poly.type
_entity_poly.pdbx_seq_one_letter_code
_entity_poly.pdbx_strand_id
1 'polypeptide(L)'
;MKLVKQPENSYVCGQTCVSMITGIPLSEVIKGIGHRNSTYTRELISIMKKFNIKCADRHTEVDNNNPYTLPNVAIIQIRNKRKGHYVIHNNGKFFDPYGKIYTSEEELFKACEGYAIKYIIEVDIPGTMLTDKEVELINESVNTPVKHHVVECVNCGHKYKKQRKSKLITQIERYWCHKCGRKLGKLEYKGYM
;
A
#
# COMPACT_ATOMS: atom_id res chain seq x y z
N MET A 1 13.75 13.85 2.97
CA MET A 1 12.55 13.01 3.16
C MET A 1 11.88 13.32 4.49
N LYS A 2 10.55 13.48 4.46
CA LYS A 2 9.71 13.68 5.64
C LYS A 2 8.83 12.46 5.86
N LEU A 3 8.56 12.14 7.12
CA LEU A 3 7.77 10.98 7.49
C LEU A 3 6.27 11.24 7.28
N VAL A 4 5.60 10.30 6.61
CA VAL A 4 4.14 10.28 6.49
C VAL A 4 3.61 9.06 7.21
N LYS A 5 2.69 9.26 8.16
CA LYS A 5 2.01 8.16 8.85
C LYS A 5 0.86 7.65 8.01
N GLN A 6 0.76 6.34 7.83
CA GLN A 6 -0.42 5.71 7.25
C GLN A 6 -1.62 5.87 8.20
N PRO A 7 -2.87 5.81 7.70
CA PRO A 7 -4.05 5.83 8.56
C PRO A 7 -4.05 4.64 9.52
N GLU A 8 -4.58 4.85 10.72
CA GLU A 8 -4.67 3.79 11.73
C GLU A 8 -5.54 2.62 11.23
N ASN A 9 -5.21 1.41 11.67
CA ASN A 9 -5.91 0.17 11.29
C ASN A 9 -6.05 -0.04 9.76
N SER A 10 -5.06 0.39 8.98
CA SER A 10 -5.04 0.26 7.52
C SER A 10 -3.95 -0.69 7.02
N TYR A 11 -4.07 -1.11 5.76
CA TYR A 11 -3.13 -2.02 5.10
C TYR A 11 -2.33 -1.33 3.98
N VAL A 12 -2.19 0.00 4.04
CA VAL A 12 -1.65 0.79 2.94
C VAL A 12 -0.19 1.19 3.09
N CYS A 13 0.60 0.50 3.93
CA CYS A 13 2.02 0.82 4.16
C CYS A 13 2.82 1.03 2.87
N GLY A 14 2.73 0.11 1.91
CA GLY A 14 3.42 0.24 0.61
C GLY A 14 2.95 1.43 -0.22
N GLN A 15 1.65 1.78 -0.13
CA GLN A 15 1.08 2.94 -0.83
C GLN A 15 1.53 4.24 -0.17
N THR A 16 1.61 4.26 1.17
CA THR A 16 2.19 5.33 1.94
C THR A 16 3.66 5.52 1.61
N CYS A 17 4.44 4.44 1.41
CA CYS A 17 5.82 4.55 0.95
C CYS A 17 5.92 5.27 -0.40
N VAL A 18 5.09 4.90 -1.38
CA VAL A 18 5.04 5.59 -2.68
C VAL A 18 4.67 7.06 -2.50
N SER A 19 3.66 7.38 -1.69
CA SER A 19 3.28 8.77 -1.40
C SER A 19 4.44 9.55 -0.78
N MET A 20 5.15 8.98 0.20
CA MET A 20 6.32 9.58 0.86
C MET A 20 7.49 9.83 -0.10
N ILE A 21 7.69 8.92 -1.07
CA ILE A 21 8.76 8.99 -2.08
C ILE A 21 8.44 9.96 -3.20
N THR A 22 7.17 10.09 -3.57
CA THR A 22 6.79 10.85 -4.78
C THR A 22 6.23 12.22 -4.46
N GLY A 23 5.83 12.43 -3.21
CA GLY A 23 5.04 13.58 -2.78
C GLY A 23 3.61 13.59 -3.30
N ILE A 24 3.19 12.56 -4.04
CA ILE A 24 1.83 12.45 -4.54
C ILE A 24 0.90 12.11 -3.36
N PRO A 25 -0.27 12.76 -3.26
CA PRO A 25 -1.24 12.48 -2.21
C PRO A 25 -1.58 10.99 -2.10
N LEU A 26 -1.63 10.46 -0.87
CA LEU A 26 -1.92 9.03 -0.64
C LEU A 26 -3.24 8.60 -1.30
N SER A 27 -4.25 9.49 -1.32
CA SER A 27 -5.53 9.26 -1.99
C SER A 27 -5.37 8.99 -3.50
N GLU A 28 -4.52 9.75 -4.19
CA GLU A 28 -4.23 9.56 -5.61
C GLU A 28 -3.37 8.31 -5.85
N VAL A 29 -2.45 7.98 -4.93
CA VAL A 29 -1.72 6.70 -4.98
C VAL A 29 -2.69 5.51 -4.84
N ILE A 30 -3.58 5.52 -3.84
CA ILE A 30 -4.61 4.48 -3.63
C ILE A 30 -5.48 4.30 -4.87
N LYS A 31 -5.94 5.42 -5.43
CA LYS A 31 -6.77 5.46 -6.63
C LYS A 31 -6.02 4.92 -7.85
N GLY A 32 -4.75 5.29 -7.99
CA GLY A 32 -3.88 4.82 -9.05
C GLY A 32 -3.62 3.32 -9.00
N ILE A 33 -3.38 2.78 -7.80
CA ILE A 33 -3.13 1.34 -7.58
C ILE A 33 -4.39 0.53 -7.86
N GLY A 34 -5.52 0.82 -7.20
CA GLY A 34 -6.56 -0.20 -7.22
C GLY A 34 -7.54 -0.20 -6.09
N HIS A 35 -6.99 -0.03 -4.90
CA HIS A 35 -7.60 -0.52 -3.67
C HIS A 35 -6.83 0.03 -2.46
N ARG A 36 -7.50 0.00 -1.30
CA ARG A 36 -6.95 0.39 0.01
C ARG A 36 -6.58 -0.84 0.85
N ASN A 37 -5.92 -1.81 0.22
CA ASN A 37 -5.48 -3.07 0.84
C ASN A 37 -3.95 -3.21 0.72
N SER A 38 -3.39 -4.27 1.32
CA SER A 38 -1.98 -4.65 1.15
C SER A 38 -1.59 -4.72 -0.31
N THR A 39 -0.39 -4.25 -0.63
CA THR A 39 0.11 -4.16 -2.00
C THR A 39 1.20 -5.16 -2.30
N TYR A 40 1.19 -5.69 -3.51
CA TYR A 40 2.30 -6.47 -4.04
C TYR A 40 3.41 -5.54 -4.55
N THR A 41 4.65 -6.02 -4.50
CA THR A 41 5.84 -5.26 -4.94
C THR A 41 5.70 -4.77 -6.39
N ARG A 42 5.12 -5.60 -7.27
CA ARG A 42 4.83 -5.26 -8.66
C ARG A 42 3.83 -4.11 -8.83
N GLU A 43 2.90 -3.94 -7.89
CA GLU A 43 1.92 -2.85 -7.92
C GLU A 43 2.61 -1.54 -7.57
N LEU A 44 3.56 -1.56 -6.63
CA LEU A 44 4.38 -0.40 -6.28
C LEU A 44 5.26 0.04 -7.46
N ILE A 45 5.91 -0.90 -8.15
CA ILE A 45 6.70 -0.60 -9.37
C ILE A 45 5.78 -0.03 -10.47
N SER A 46 4.64 -0.67 -10.71
CA SER A 46 3.68 -0.24 -11.74
C SER A 46 3.17 1.19 -11.50
N ILE A 47 2.82 1.51 -10.25
CA ILE A 47 2.32 2.86 -9.93
C ILE A 47 3.43 3.91 -10.00
N MET A 48 4.65 3.59 -9.55
CA MET A 48 5.80 4.51 -9.68
C MET A 48 6.09 4.81 -11.15
N LYS A 49 6.12 3.79 -12.01
CA LYS A 49 6.25 3.97 -13.47
C LYS A 49 5.13 4.82 -14.07
N LYS A 50 3.88 4.59 -13.64
CA LYS A 50 2.73 5.39 -14.09
C LYS A 50 2.84 6.87 -13.70
N PHE A 51 3.51 7.16 -12.60
CA PHE A 51 3.82 8.53 -12.16
C PHE A 51 5.14 9.07 -12.73
N ASN A 52 5.74 8.39 -13.72
CA ASN A 52 7.04 8.74 -14.32
C ASN A 52 8.18 8.84 -13.29
N ILE A 53 8.09 8.07 -12.21
CA ILE A 53 9.15 7.94 -11.22
C ILE A 53 10.10 6.84 -11.68
N LYS A 54 11.37 7.18 -11.83
CA LYS A 54 12.40 6.19 -12.18
C LYS A 54 12.61 5.25 -11.00
N CYS A 55 12.43 3.97 -11.23
CA CYS A 55 12.68 2.91 -10.27
C CYS A 55 13.14 1.65 -11.00
N ALA A 56 13.66 0.69 -10.26
CA ALA A 56 14.00 -0.61 -10.83
C ALA A 56 12.78 -1.27 -11.51
N ASP A 57 13.03 -1.97 -12.62
CA ASP A 57 11.98 -2.67 -13.37
C ASP A 57 11.38 -3.86 -12.61
N ARG A 58 12.16 -4.42 -11.69
CA ARG A 58 11.80 -5.52 -10.81
C ARG A 58 12.40 -5.29 -9.43
N HIS A 59 11.85 -5.98 -8.44
CA HIS A 59 12.48 -6.01 -7.13
C HIS A 59 13.67 -6.96 -7.13
N THR A 60 14.65 -6.65 -6.29
CA THR A 60 15.70 -7.59 -5.91
C THR A 60 15.20 -8.40 -4.72
N GLU A 61 15.26 -9.72 -4.82
CA GLU A 61 15.01 -10.61 -3.70
C GLU A 61 16.28 -10.76 -2.88
N VAL A 62 16.16 -10.54 -1.57
CA VAL A 62 17.24 -10.76 -0.63
C VAL A 62 17.20 -12.22 -0.18
N ASP A 63 18.37 -12.84 -0.25
CA ASP A 63 18.65 -14.17 0.27
C ASP A 63 19.59 -14.01 1.47
N ASN A 64 19.29 -14.72 2.56
CA ASN A 64 20.06 -14.65 3.81
C ASN A 64 21.51 -15.13 3.65
N ASN A 65 21.79 -15.91 2.60
CA ASN A 65 23.13 -16.44 2.33
C ASN A 65 24.00 -15.52 1.49
N ASN A 66 23.43 -14.44 0.93
CA ASN A 66 24.12 -13.56 0.00
C ASN A 66 24.13 -12.13 0.56
N PRO A 67 25.29 -11.45 0.56
CA PRO A 67 25.34 -10.05 0.96
C PRO A 67 24.52 -9.20 -0.01
N TYR A 68 23.86 -8.17 0.53
CA TYR A 68 23.18 -7.15 -0.26
C TYR A 68 23.74 -5.77 0.08
N THR A 69 23.49 -4.83 -0.80
CA THR A 69 23.75 -3.41 -0.56
C THR A 69 22.45 -2.66 -0.74
N LEU A 70 22.12 -1.80 0.22
CA LEU A 70 20.95 -0.94 0.11
C LEU A 70 21.25 0.26 -0.80
N PRO A 71 20.43 0.51 -1.84
CA PRO A 71 20.53 1.72 -2.65
C PRO A 71 20.29 2.97 -1.81
N ASN A 72 20.76 4.13 -2.28
CA ASN A 72 20.55 5.43 -1.60
C ASN A 72 19.08 5.66 -1.22
N VAL A 73 18.16 5.36 -2.13
CA VAL A 73 16.71 5.37 -1.87
C VAL A 73 16.10 4.06 -2.34
N ALA A 74 15.37 3.39 -1.45
CA ALA A 74 14.67 2.16 -1.80
C ALA A 74 13.37 1.99 -1.01
N ILE A 75 12.35 1.41 -1.64
CA ILE A 75 11.24 0.80 -0.91
C ILE A 75 11.67 -0.63 -0.58
N ILE A 76 11.71 -0.97 0.70
CA ILE A 76 12.05 -2.30 1.16
C ILE A 76 10.82 -2.99 1.74
N GLN A 77 10.60 -4.25 1.34
CA GLN A 77 9.69 -5.12 2.07
C GLN A 77 10.49 -5.86 3.13
N ILE A 78 10.16 -5.58 4.38
CA ILE A 78 10.58 -6.41 5.51
C ILE A 78 9.49 -7.46 5.76
N ARG A 79 9.90 -8.66 6.19
CA ARG A 79 8.95 -9.76 6.38
C ARG A 79 9.35 -10.67 7.54
N ASN A 80 8.35 -11.15 8.28
CA ASN A 80 8.48 -12.32 9.14
C ASN A 80 7.62 -13.48 8.62
N LYS A 81 7.58 -14.60 9.36
CA LYS A 81 6.80 -15.80 8.98
C LYS A 81 5.31 -15.54 8.74
N ARG A 82 4.74 -14.47 9.28
CA ARG A 82 3.28 -14.21 9.28
C ARG A 82 2.86 -13.02 8.42
N LYS A 83 3.67 -11.96 8.34
CA LYS A 83 3.28 -10.68 7.74
C LYS A 83 4.46 -10.01 7.04
N GLY A 84 4.16 -9.27 5.98
CA GLY A 84 5.09 -8.36 5.31
C GLY A 84 4.71 -6.91 5.60
N HIS A 85 5.71 -6.04 5.66
CA HIS A 85 5.56 -4.61 5.86
C HIS A 85 6.53 -3.86 4.93
N TYR A 86 6.14 -2.68 4.48
CA TYR A 86 7.00 -1.84 3.64
C TYR A 86 7.50 -0.65 4.45
N VAL A 87 8.79 -0.38 4.32
CA VAL A 87 9.44 0.84 4.82
C VAL A 87 10.32 1.43 3.72
N ILE A 88 10.76 2.67 3.88
CA ILE A 88 11.68 3.31 2.94
C ILE A 88 13.07 3.36 3.55
N HIS A 89 14.07 2.87 2.83
CA HIS A 89 15.47 3.22 3.09
C HIS A 89 15.80 4.52 2.35
N ASN A 90 16.41 5.48 3.04
CA ASN A 90 16.92 6.72 2.46
C ASN A 90 18.21 7.15 3.18
N ASN A 91 19.35 6.95 2.53
CA ASN A 91 20.70 7.29 2.99
C ASN A 91 20.98 6.84 4.43
N GLY A 92 20.77 5.56 4.72
CA GLY A 92 21.04 4.93 6.02
C GLY A 92 19.90 5.07 7.05
N LYS A 93 18.84 5.82 6.74
CA LYS A 93 17.65 5.94 7.61
C LYS A 93 16.47 5.16 7.05
N PHE A 94 15.63 4.66 7.94
CA PHE A 94 14.43 3.88 7.60
C PHE A 94 13.18 4.62 8.04
N PHE A 95 12.29 4.91 7.10
CA PHE A 95 11.04 5.63 7.34
C PHE A 95 9.89 4.62 7.32
N ASP A 96 9.31 4.37 8.48
CA ASP A 96 8.22 3.44 8.66
C ASP A 96 6.86 4.17 8.60
N PRO A 97 5.97 3.81 7.66
CA PRO A 97 4.60 4.31 7.60
C PRO A 97 3.80 4.24 8.91
N TYR A 98 4.22 3.49 9.92
CA TYR A 98 3.65 3.56 11.28
C TYR A 98 4.04 4.80 12.09
N GLY A 99 4.82 5.71 11.51
CA GLY A 99 5.20 6.98 12.14
C GLY A 99 6.47 6.87 12.97
N LYS A 100 7.38 5.96 12.61
CA LYS A 100 8.71 5.82 13.23
C LYS A 100 9.81 6.01 12.20
N ILE A 101 10.95 6.52 12.66
CA ILE A 101 12.19 6.58 11.88
C ILE A 101 13.23 5.78 12.64
N TYR A 102 13.92 4.89 11.94
CA TYR A 102 15.04 4.12 12.47
C TYR A 102 16.33 4.58 11.80
N THR A 103 17.43 4.46 12.53
CA THR A 103 18.76 4.92 12.11
C THR A 103 19.70 3.78 11.71
N SER A 104 19.26 2.53 11.88
CA SER A 104 19.97 1.34 11.43
C SER A 104 19.00 0.19 11.14
N GLU A 105 19.46 -0.81 10.38
CA GLU A 105 18.72 -2.05 10.13
C GLU A 105 18.48 -2.83 11.41
N GLU A 106 19.46 -2.85 12.32
CA GLU A 106 19.35 -3.52 13.62
C GLU A 106 18.20 -2.94 14.45
N GLU A 107 18.09 -1.61 14.49
CA GLU A 107 17.03 -0.91 15.20
C GLU A 107 15.65 -1.24 14.61
N LEU A 108 15.54 -1.22 13.28
CA LEU A 108 14.33 -1.60 12.54
C LEU A 108 13.92 -3.05 12.83
N PHE A 109 14.84 -4.00 12.71
CA PHE A 109 14.54 -5.44 12.88
C PHE A 109 14.17 -5.78 14.33
N LYS A 110 14.82 -5.12 15.30
CA LYS A 110 14.47 -5.25 16.73
C LYS A 110 13.06 -4.74 16.99
N ALA A 111 12.70 -3.58 16.44
CA ALA A 111 11.37 -3.00 16.61
C ALA A 111 10.26 -3.80 15.90
N CYS A 112 10.60 -4.49 14.81
CA CYS A 112 9.65 -5.30 14.05
C CYS A 112 9.58 -6.78 14.49
N GLU A 113 10.20 -7.18 15.61
CA GLU A 113 10.16 -8.57 16.12
C GLU A 113 10.77 -9.61 15.14
N GLY A 114 11.97 -9.35 14.62
CA GLY A 114 12.72 -10.32 13.83
C GLY A 114 12.28 -10.43 12.37
N TYR A 115 11.78 -9.32 11.81
CA TYR A 115 11.64 -9.20 10.36
C TYR A 115 13.04 -9.15 9.73
N ALA A 116 13.17 -9.71 8.53
CA ALA A 116 14.32 -9.52 7.68
C ALA A 116 13.89 -8.83 6.38
N ILE A 117 14.81 -8.15 5.71
CA ILE A 117 14.55 -7.62 4.36
C ILE A 117 14.34 -8.80 3.43
N LYS A 118 13.24 -8.75 2.67
CA LYS A 118 12.93 -9.76 1.66
C LYS A 118 13.02 -9.21 0.25
N TYR A 119 12.52 -8.00 0.03
CA TYR A 119 12.55 -7.37 -1.29
C TYR A 119 13.05 -5.94 -1.21
N ILE A 120 13.82 -5.54 -2.21
CA ILE A 120 14.32 -4.17 -2.38
C ILE A 120 13.83 -3.66 -3.74
N ILE A 121 13.21 -2.48 -3.76
CA ILE A 121 12.90 -1.74 -4.97
C ILE A 121 13.74 -0.46 -4.93
N GLU A 122 14.79 -0.40 -5.74
CA GLU A 122 15.57 0.82 -5.92
C GLU A 122 14.72 1.91 -6.58
N VAL A 123 14.85 3.13 -6.08
CA VAL A 123 14.18 4.30 -6.64
C VAL A 123 15.25 5.33 -7.01
N ASP A 124 15.31 5.65 -8.30
CA ASP A 124 16.24 6.65 -8.86
C ASP A 124 15.60 8.03 -8.76
N ILE A 125 15.60 8.55 -7.54
CA ILE A 125 15.25 9.93 -7.26
C ILE A 125 16.34 10.59 -6.42
N PRO A 126 16.65 11.88 -6.64
CA PRO A 126 17.33 12.66 -5.62
C PRO A 126 16.43 12.63 -4.38
N GLY A 127 16.97 12.18 -3.24
CA GLY A 127 16.20 11.93 -2.01
C GLY A 127 15.16 13.03 -1.73
N THR A 128 13.93 12.62 -1.43
CA THR A 128 12.74 13.47 -1.60
C THR A 128 12.78 14.86 -0.97
N MET A 129 12.32 15.84 -1.77
CA MET A 129 12.07 17.25 -1.45
C MET A 129 10.59 17.48 -1.08
N LEU A 130 10.00 16.66 -0.22
CA LEU A 130 8.65 16.95 0.30
C LEU A 130 8.67 18.21 1.16
N THR A 131 7.95 19.25 0.74
CA THR A 131 7.73 20.48 1.52
C THR A 131 6.77 20.22 2.69
N ASP A 132 6.76 21.08 3.72
CA ASP A 132 5.86 20.89 4.89
C ASP A 132 4.38 20.88 4.48
N LYS A 133 4.04 21.75 3.52
CA LYS A 133 2.70 21.87 2.96
C LYS A 133 2.23 20.59 2.25
N GLU A 134 3.12 19.91 1.55
CA GLU A 134 2.79 18.63 0.89
C GLU A 134 2.59 17.51 1.91
N VAL A 135 3.36 17.51 3.02
CA VAL A 135 3.15 16.56 4.12
C VAL A 135 1.79 16.80 4.80
N GLU A 136 1.42 18.06 5.05
CA GLU A 136 0.09 18.40 5.58
C GLU A 136 -1.03 17.92 4.66
N LEU A 137 -0.98 18.23 3.36
CA LEU A 137 -1.98 17.79 2.39
C LEU A 137 -2.10 16.26 2.32
N ILE A 138 -0.98 15.53 2.39
CA ILE A 138 -1.00 14.07 2.44
C ILE A 138 -1.72 13.60 3.72
N ASN A 139 -1.35 14.12 4.88
CA ASN A 139 -1.97 13.75 6.17
C ASN A 139 -3.47 14.11 6.24
N GLU A 140 -3.88 15.22 5.65
CA GLU A 140 -5.30 15.60 5.53
C GLU A 140 -6.06 14.65 4.58
N SER A 141 -5.46 14.30 3.44
CA SER A 141 -6.06 13.35 2.48
C SER A 141 -6.22 11.93 3.05
N VAL A 142 -5.32 11.53 3.95
CA VAL A 142 -5.34 10.25 4.68
C VAL A 142 -6.60 10.11 5.55
N ASN A 143 -7.06 11.22 6.12
CA ASN A 143 -8.22 11.30 7.02
C ASN A 143 -9.56 11.45 6.28
N THR A 144 -9.55 11.54 4.94
CA THR A 144 -10.79 11.63 4.18
C THR A 144 -11.45 10.24 4.10
N PRO A 145 -12.70 10.07 4.58
CA PRO A 145 -13.39 8.78 4.51
C PRO A 145 -13.56 8.36 3.05
N VAL A 146 -13.04 7.19 2.71
CA VAL A 146 -13.21 6.59 1.39
C VAL A 146 -14.67 6.14 1.27
N LYS A 147 -15.42 6.74 0.34
CA LYS A 147 -16.79 6.33 0.04
C LYS A 147 -16.80 4.90 -0.47
N HIS A 148 -17.49 4.01 0.24
CA HIS A 148 -17.68 2.63 -0.19
C HIS A 148 -19.00 2.52 -0.96
N HIS A 149 -18.98 1.82 -2.09
CA HIS A 149 -20.20 1.39 -2.74
C HIS A 149 -20.84 0.29 -1.90
N VAL A 150 -22.11 0.48 -1.54
CA VAL A 150 -22.93 -0.54 -0.88
C VAL A 150 -23.70 -1.28 -1.96
N VAL A 151 -23.51 -2.60 -2.02
CA VAL A 151 -24.26 -3.48 -2.93
C VAL A 151 -24.95 -4.57 -2.14
N GLU A 152 -26.15 -4.95 -2.55
CA GLU A 152 -27.01 -5.86 -1.81
C GLU A 152 -27.30 -7.14 -2.61
N CYS A 153 -27.26 -8.29 -1.96
CA CYS A 153 -27.68 -9.56 -2.54
C CYS A 153 -29.20 -9.57 -2.69
N VAL A 154 -29.69 -9.69 -3.93
CA VAL A 154 -31.14 -9.73 -4.21
C VAL A 154 -31.86 -10.91 -3.56
N ASN A 155 -31.14 -12.00 -3.24
CA ASN A 155 -31.74 -13.21 -2.68
C ASN A 155 -31.97 -13.16 -1.17
N CYS A 156 -31.19 -12.37 -0.43
CA CYS A 156 -31.21 -12.40 1.04
C CYS A 156 -30.97 -11.05 1.72
N GLY A 157 -30.86 -9.96 0.94
CA GLY A 157 -30.64 -8.61 1.46
C GLY A 157 -29.25 -8.40 2.09
N HIS A 158 -28.32 -9.34 1.95
CA HIS A 158 -26.99 -9.18 2.54
C HIS A 158 -26.20 -8.08 1.81
N LYS A 159 -25.65 -7.13 2.57
CA LYS A 159 -24.93 -5.96 2.05
C LYS A 159 -23.42 -6.17 2.05
N TYR A 160 -22.78 -5.83 0.94
CA TYR A 160 -21.34 -5.83 0.76
C TYR A 160 -20.83 -4.39 0.60
N LYS A 161 -19.69 -4.09 1.24
CA LYS A 161 -18.95 -2.84 1.00
C LYS A 161 -17.88 -3.08 -0.08
N LYS A 162 -17.84 -2.22 -1.10
CA LYS A 162 -16.88 -2.31 -2.22
C LYS A 162 -16.20 -0.97 -2.44
N GLN A 163 -14.89 -0.98 -2.63
CA GLN A 163 -14.09 0.24 -2.83
C GLN A 163 -14.18 0.82 -4.25
N ARG A 164 -14.67 0.05 -5.23
CA ARG A 164 -14.91 0.50 -6.61
C ARG A 164 -16.27 -0.03 -7.06
N LYS A 165 -16.94 0.70 -7.97
CA LYS A 165 -18.10 0.19 -8.72
C LYS A 165 -17.59 -0.93 -9.62
N SER A 166 -17.61 -2.15 -9.09
CA SER A 166 -16.97 -3.29 -9.73
C SER A 166 -17.75 -3.71 -10.98
N LYS A 167 -17.02 -4.08 -12.04
CA LYS A 167 -17.57 -4.91 -13.14
C LYS A 167 -18.09 -6.27 -12.65
N LEU A 168 -17.98 -6.63 -11.36
CA LEU A 168 -18.64 -7.81 -10.78
C LEU A 168 -20.18 -7.75 -10.82
N ILE A 169 -20.77 -6.63 -11.23
CA ILE A 169 -22.16 -6.62 -11.73
C ILE A 169 -22.31 -7.53 -12.97
N THR A 170 -21.24 -7.75 -13.74
CA THR A 170 -21.21 -8.52 -15.00
C THR A 170 -20.49 -9.88 -14.91
N GLN A 171 -20.02 -10.31 -13.73
CA GLN A 171 -19.42 -11.66 -13.49
C GLN A 171 -20.01 -12.37 -12.26
N ILE A 172 -21.25 -12.01 -11.92
CA ILE A 172 -22.16 -12.62 -10.95
C ILE A 172 -22.12 -14.16 -10.89
N GLU A 173 -21.85 -14.80 -12.03
CA GLU A 173 -21.86 -16.25 -12.18
C GLU A 173 -20.69 -17.01 -11.52
N ARG A 174 -19.72 -16.31 -10.91
CA ARG A 174 -18.58 -16.96 -10.24
C ARG A 174 -18.59 -16.84 -8.72
N TYR A 175 -19.55 -16.13 -8.16
CA TYR A 175 -19.52 -15.74 -6.75
C TYR A 175 -20.74 -16.23 -5.99
N TRP A 176 -20.56 -16.53 -4.71
CA TRP A 176 -21.60 -17.03 -3.82
C TRP A 176 -21.81 -16.05 -2.67
N CYS A 177 -23.07 -15.88 -2.27
CA CYS A 177 -23.38 -15.12 -1.07
C CYS A 177 -22.95 -15.94 0.14
N HIS A 178 -21.96 -15.46 0.90
CA HIS A 178 -21.50 -16.18 2.09
C HIS A 178 -22.61 -16.36 3.16
N LYS A 179 -23.66 -15.54 3.14
CA LYS A 179 -24.74 -15.59 4.13
C LYS A 179 -25.81 -16.60 3.77
N CYS A 180 -26.30 -16.60 2.53
CA CYS A 180 -27.37 -17.51 2.12
C CYS A 180 -26.86 -18.73 1.33
N GLY A 181 -25.55 -18.81 1.06
CA GLY A 181 -24.95 -19.91 0.31
C GLY A 181 -25.52 -20.07 -1.10
N ARG A 182 -26.10 -19.01 -1.70
CA ARG A 182 -26.61 -19.03 -3.07
C ARG A 182 -25.66 -18.29 -4.00
N LYS A 183 -25.60 -18.73 -5.27
CA LYS A 183 -24.89 -18.03 -6.34
C LYS A 183 -25.39 -16.59 -6.46
N LEU A 184 -24.49 -15.61 -6.50
CA LEU A 184 -24.79 -14.19 -6.60
C LEU A 184 -25.25 -13.86 -8.02
N GLY A 185 -26.50 -14.16 -8.37
CA GLY A 185 -27.03 -13.90 -9.72
C GLY A 185 -27.34 -12.43 -10.05
N LYS A 186 -27.41 -11.54 -9.04
CA LYS A 186 -27.58 -10.08 -9.22
C LYS A 186 -27.23 -9.36 -7.93
N LEU A 187 -26.59 -8.20 -8.03
CA LEU A 187 -26.35 -7.30 -6.91
C LEU A 187 -27.04 -5.96 -7.21
N GLU A 188 -27.74 -5.41 -6.23
CA GLU A 188 -28.38 -4.11 -6.35
C GLU A 188 -27.52 -3.03 -5.67
N TYR A 189 -27.27 -1.92 -6.36
CA TYR A 189 -26.53 -0.81 -5.78
C TYR A 189 -27.42 0.02 -4.86
N LYS A 190 -27.05 0.16 -3.59
CA LYS A 190 -27.82 0.88 -2.57
C LYS A 190 -27.24 2.25 -2.21
N GLY A 191 -26.23 2.72 -2.94
CA GLY A 191 -25.62 4.03 -2.71
C GLY A 191 -24.22 3.97 -2.09
N TYR A 192 -23.81 5.07 -1.48
CA TYR A 192 -22.52 5.22 -0.82
C TYR A 192 -22.65 5.13 0.70
N MET A 193 -21.60 4.64 1.35
CA MET A 193 -21.39 4.73 2.80
C MET A 193 -20.02 5.33 3.08
#